data_AF-A0A101GW20-F1
#
_entry.id   AF-A0A101GW20-F1
#
_cell.length_a   1.000
_cell.length_b   1.000
_cell.length_c   1.000
_cell.angle_alpha   90.00
_cell.angle_beta   90.00
_cell.angle_gamma   90.00
#
_symmetry.space_group_name_H-M   'P 1'
#
loop_
_entity.id
_entity.type
_entity.pdbx_description
1 polymer ?
#
loop_
_entity_poly.entity_id
_entity_poly.type
_entity_poly.pdbx_seq_one_letter_code
_entity_poly.pdbx_strand_id
1 'polypeptide(L)'
;NALGYGSDDESKFLEFWQNNDLKIHIIGKGINRFHSVYWLAMLLSAEISLPKILFVHGYITVDGQKMSKSLGNVINPYNLVEKYGGDAVRYFLLREIPALGDGDFTFEKFEKRYNSDLAGGIGNLLSRTLAMINKKNVIFNRNPEAIFVDKNREVDKKIKDNFIQFNDTLSEIWELVSFCDKYIEEKKPWAIEDKDENEIVFSNIIYSLKNISQMLKPFLPHTAEKMEEQIKTLRPEPLFPRI
;
A
#
# COMPACT_ATOMS: atom_id res chain seq x y z
N ASN A 1 -16.60 -24.22 -10.18
CA ASN A 1 -17.70 -24.08 -9.21
C ASN A 1 -18.10 -22.61 -9.12
N ALA A 2 -19.31 -22.28 -9.59
CA ALA A 2 -19.91 -20.96 -9.39
C ALA A 2 -20.72 -20.98 -8.08
N LEU A 3 -20.55 -19.96 -7.24
CA LEU A 3 -21.15 -19.91 -5.90
C LEU A 3 -22.69 -19.98 -5.97
N GLY A 4 -23.28 -21.05 -5.44
CA GLY A 4 -24.73 -21.25 -5.36
C GLY A 4 -25.42 -21.65 -6.67
N TYR A 5 -24.69 -21.81 -7.78
CA TYR A 5 -25.31 -22.17 -9.06
C TYR A 5 -25.70 -23.65 -9.11
N GLY A 6 -26.97 -23.95 -9.38
CA GLY A 6 -27.48 -25.32 -9.49
C GLY A 6 -27.56 -26.06 -8.16
N SER A 7 -27.53 -25.36 -7.02
CA SER A 7 -27.81 -25.93 -5.70
C SER A 7 -29.29 -25.78 -5.33
N ASP A 8 -29.76 -26.60 -4.38
CA ASP A 8 -31.13 -26.53 -3.86
C ASP A 8 -31.48 -25.17 -3.23
N ASP A 9 -30.47 -24.47 -2.70
CA ASP A 9 -30.56 -23.08 -2.24
C ASP A 9 -29.82 -22.16 -3.22
N GLU A 10 -30.58 -21.34 -3.96
CA GLU A 10 -30.06 -20.39 -4.94
C GLU A 10 -29.80 -18.99 -4.37
N SER A 11 -30.02 -18.76 -3.07
CA SER A 11 -29.89 -17.42 -2.46
C SER A 11 -28.57 -16.74 -2.78
N LYS A 12 -27.46 -17.48 -2.65
CA LYS A 12 -26.10 -16.99 -2.97
C LYS A 12 -25.89 -16.78 -4.46
N PHE A 13 -26.54 -17.56 -5.33
CA PHE A 13 -26.44 -17.35 -6.76
C PHE A 13 -27.14 -16.04 -7.14
N LEU A 14 -28.37 -15.85 -6.67
CA LEU A 14 -29.12 -14.63 -6.90
C LEU A 14 -28.38 -13.41 -6.34
N GLU A 15 -27.86 -13.51 -5.11
CA GLU A 15 -27.09 -12.43 -4.49
C GLU A 15 -25.84 -12.07 -5.30
N PHE A 16 -24.92 -13.02 -5.53
CA PHE A 16 -23.60 -12.69 -6.07
C PHE A 16 -23.50 -12.66 -7.59
N TRP A 17 -24.34 -13.41 -8.30
CA TRP A 17 -24.26 -13.55 -9.76
C TRP A 17 -25.32 -12.73 -10.48
N GLN A 18 -26.56 -12.67 -9.98
CA GLN A 18 -27.64 -11.97 -10.68
C GLN A 18 -27.85 -10.54 -10.20
N ASN A 19 -28.04 -10.35 -8.90
CA ASN A 19 -28.48 -9.09 -8.30
C ASN A 19 -27.33 -8.14 -7.95
N ASN A 20 -26.10 -8.65 -7.80
CA ASN A 20 -24.95 -7.81 -7.54
C ASN A 20 -24.43 -7.17 -8.83
N ASP A 21 -24.63 -5.86 -8.94
CA ASP A 21 -24.17 -5.05 -10.07
C ASP A 21 -22.68 -4.67 -9.99
N LEU A 22 -21.98 -4.98 -8.90
CA LEU A 22 -20.55 -4.70 -8.70
C LEU A 22 -19.71 -5.97 -8.75
N LYS A 23 -19.76 -6.65 -9.89
CA LYS A 23 -18.87 -7.78 -10.20
C LYS A 23 -17.61 -7.26 -10.89
N ILE A 24 -16.46 -7.51 -10.28
CA ILE A 24 -15.15 -7.07 -10.78
C ILE A 24 -14.31 -8.31 -11.09
N HIS A 25 -13.77 -8.37 -12.30
CA HIS A 25 -12.83 -9.40 -12.71
C HIS A 25 -11.44 -8.79 -12.81
N ILE A 26 -10.50 -9.27 -12.00
CA ILE A 26 -9.08 -8.91 -12.05
C ILE A 26 -8.34 -10.06 -12.74
N ILE A 27 -7.77 -9.79 -13.91
CA ILE A 27 -7.16 -10.83 -14.74
C ILE A 27 -5.85 -10.37 -15.37
N GLY A 28 -4.97 -11.33 -15.70
CA GLY A 28 -3.80 -11.04 -16.52
C GLY A 28 -4.15 -10.95 -18.00
N LYS A 29 -3.42 -10.12 -18.75
CA LYS A 29 -3.65 -9.91 -20.19
C LYS A 29 -3.64 -11.18 -21.04
N GLY A 30 -2.97 -12.24 -20.60
CA GLY A 30 -2.90 -13.53 -21.28
C GLY A 30 -4.24 -14.27 -21.44
N ILE A 31 -5.23 -13.96 -20.58
CA ILE A 31 -6.58 -14.56 -20.63
C ILE A 31 -7.66 -13.54 -20.99
N ASN A 32 -7.28 -12.35 -21.45
CA ASN A 32 -8.21 -11.26 -21.73
C ASN A 32 -9.32 -11.67 -22.71
N ARG A 33 -8.96 -12.30 -23.84
CA ARG A 33 -9.93 -12.72 -24.87
C ARG A 33 -11.01 -13.65 -24.29
N PHE A 34 -10.65 -14.53 -23.35
CA PHE A 34 -11.61 -15.41 -22.72
C PHE A 34 -12.63 -14.62 -21.89
N HIS A 35 -12.16 -13.69 -21.06
CA HIS A 35 -13.03 -12.95 -20.14
C HIS A 35 -13.79 -11.78 -20.77
N SER A 36 -13.27 -11.15 -21.83
CA SER A 36 -13.90 -10.03 -22.52
C SER A 36 -14.80 -10.44 -23.70
N VAL A 37 -14.70 -11.68 -24.18
CA VAL A 37 -15.50 -12.15 -25.32
C VAL A 37 -16.26 -13.42 -24.96
N TYR A 38 -15.56 -14.53 -24.75
CA TYR A 38 -16.22 -15.84 -24.62
C TYR A 38 -17.07 -15.93 -23.35
N TRP A 39 -16.52 -15.50 -22.22
CA TRP A 39 -17.22 -15.52 -20.94
C TRP A 39 -18.45 -14.62 -20.95
N LEU A 40 -18.35 -13.40 -21.51
CA LEU A 40 -19.50 -12.50 -21.61
C LEU A 40 -20.59 -13.09 -22.50
N ALA A 41 -20.23 -13.71 -23.63
CA ALA A 41 -21.20 -14.38 -24.49
C ALA A 41 -21.89 -15.56 -23.79
N MET A 42 -21.15 -16.34 -23.00
CA MET A 42 -21.71 -17.43 -22.19
C MET A 42 -22.69 -16.90 -21.14
N LEU A 43 -22.35 -15.83 -20.42
CA LEU A 43 -23.23 -15.22 -19.43
C LEU A 43 -24.51 -14.68 -20.09
N LEU A 44 -24.39 -13.98 -21.22
CA LEU A 44 -25.55 -13.50 -21.98
C LEU A 44 -26.45 -14.65 -22.45
N SER A 45 -25.87 -15.73 -22.98
CA SER A 45 -26.62 -16.90 -23.42
C SER A 45 -27.34 -17.63 -22.29
N ALA A 46 -26.83 -17.51 -21.07
CA ALA A 46 -27.43 -18.10 -19.86
C ALA A 46 -28.33 -17.11 -19.09
N GLU A 47 -28.57 -15.92 -19.64
CA GLU A 47 -29.33 -14.84 -18.98
C GLU A 47 -28.77 -14.48 -17.58
N ILE A 48 -27.44 -14.47 -17.47
CA ILE A 48 -26.73 -14.09 -16.24
C ILE A 48 -26.16 -12.68 -16.38
N SER A 49 -26.35 -11.86 -15.36
CA SER A 49 -25.83 -10.49 -15.30
C SER A 49 -24.30 -10.43 -15.45
N LEU A 50 -23.80 -9.45 -16.22
CA LEU A 50 -22.40 -9.32 -16.61
C LEU A 50 -21.52 -8.68 -15.52
N PRO A 51 -20.19 -8.92 -15.54
CA PRO A 51 -19.26 -8.13 -14.74
C PRO A 51 -19.32 -6.65 -15.11
N LYS A 52 -19.25 -5.78 -14.10
CA LYS A 52 -19.24 -4.32 -14.26
C LYS A 52 -17.89 -3.81 -14.72
N ILE A 53 -16.82 -4.41 -14.20
CA ILE A 53 -15.44 -4.00 -14.46
C ILE A 53 -14.62 -5.24 -14.81
N LEU A 54 -13.90 -5.15 -15.93
CA LEU A 54 -12.84 -6.08 -16.29
C LEU A 54 -11.51 -5.33 -16.16
N PHE A 55 -10.80 -5.57 -15.07
CA PHE A 55 -9.48 -5.02 -14.82
C PHE A 55 -8.40 -5.98 -15.35
N VAL A 56 -7.66 -5.54 -16.36
CA VAL A 56 -6.65 -6.35 -17.05
C VAL A 56 -5.27 -5.81 -16.75
N HIS A 57 -4.47 -6.56 -15.99
CA HIS A 57 -3.09 -6.20 -15.67
C HIS A 57 -2.10 -6.83 -16.66
N GLY A 58 -0.91 -6.23 -16.78
CA GLY A 58 0.16 -6.74 -17.62
C GLY A 58 0.90 -7.94 -17.01
N TYR A 59 1.96 -8.35 -17.69
CA TYR A 59 2.88 -9.36 -17.19
C TYR A 59 3.94 -8.77 -16.27
N ILE A 60 4.45 -9.59 -15.37
CA ILE A 60 5.67 -9.31 -14.62
C ILE A 60 6.82 -10.04 -15.32
N THR A 61 7.85 -9.30 -15.73
CA THR A 61 9.11 -9.83 -16.23
C THR A 61 10.17 -9.84 -15.13
N VAL A 62 11.26 -10.57 -15.36
CA VAL A 62 12.45 -10.59 -14.50
C VAL A 62 13.66 -10.26 -15.37
N ASP A 63 14.38 -9.20 -15.01
CA ASP A 63 15.54 -8.69 -15.76
C ASP A 63 15.24 -8.48 -17.26
N GLY A 64 14.06 -7.93 -17.56
CA GLY A 64 13.56 -7.68 -18.91
C GLY A 64 13.10 -8.94 -19.66
N GLN A 65 13.15 -10.12 -19.04
CA GLN A 65 12.82 -11.39 -19.66
C GLN A 65 11.52 -11.97 -19.09
N LYS A 66 10.75 -12.66 -19.93
CA LYS A 66 9.61 -13.43 -19.45
C LYS A 66 10.11 -14.55 -18.52
N MET A 67 9.46 -14.71 -17.37
CA MET A 67 9.75 -15.82 -16.46
C MET A 67 9.52 -17.16 -17.17
N SER A 68 10.52 -18.03 -17.11
CA SER A 68 10.45 -19.39 -17.64
C SER A 68 11.27 -20.34 -16.78
N LYS A 69 10.69 -21.50 -16.46
CA LYS A 69 11.42 -22.60 -15.80
C LYS A 69 12.66 -23.01 -16.59
N SER A 70 12.60 -22.97 -17.93
CA SER A 70 13.73 -23.36 -18.78
C SER A 70 14.88 -22.36 -18.76
N LEU A 71 14.61 -21.08 -18.51
CA LEU A 71 15.62 -20.03 -18.38
C LEU A 71 16.16 -19.92 -16.95
N GLY A 72 15.55 -20.61 -15.99
CA GLY A 72 15.94 -20.56 -14.58
C GLY A 72 15.69 -19.21 -13.90
N ASN A 73 15.02 -18.26 -14.56
CA ASN A 73 14.79 -16.89 -14.08
C ASN A 73 13.45 -16.73 -13.32
N VAL A 74 12.83 -17.83 -12.90
CA VAL A 74 11.56 -17.78 -12.16
C VAL A 74 11.84 -17.31 -10.73
N ILE A 75 11.24 -16.19 -10.35
CA ILE A 75 11.27 -15.71 -8.97
C ILE A 75 10.11 -16.33 -8.20
N ASN A 76 10.44 -17.05 -7.13
CA ASN A 76 9.44 -17.60 -6.22
C ASN A 76 9.01 -16.51 -5.22
N PRO A 77 7.73 -16.06 -5.24
CA PRO A 77 7.25 -15.03 -4.32
C PRO A 77 7.32 -15.48 -2.86
N TYR A 78 7.20 -16.78 -2.56
CA TYR A 78 7.30 -17.28 -1.18
C TYR A 78 8.67 -17.01 -0.56
N ASN A 79 9.75 -17.21 -1.35
CA ASN A 79 11.11 -16.94 -0.89
C ASN A 79 11.32 -15.45 -0.61
N LEU A 80 10.73 -14.57 -1.42
CA LEU A 80 10.76 -13.13 -1.18
C LEU A 80 10.02 -12.75 0.10
N VAL A 81 8.82 -13.31 0.30
CA VAL A 81 8.00 -13.05 1.48
C VAL A 81 8.68 -13.56 2.76
N GLU A 82 9.31 -14.73 2.70
CA GLU A 82 10.06 -15.29 3.82
C GLU A 82 11.26 -14.41 4.20
N LYS A 83 12.01 -13.91 3.21
CA LYS A 83 13.20 -13.09 3.44
C LYS A 83 12.89 -11.64 3.84
N TYR A 84 11.93 -11.00 3.18
CA TYR A 84 11.70 -9.55 3.29
C TYR A 84 10.36 -9.17 3.93
N GLY A 85 9.47 -10.14 4.14
CA GLY A 85 8.11 -9.92 4.64
C GLY A 85 7.09 -9.62 3.54
N GLY A 86 5.83 -9.98 3.80
CA GLY A 86 4.73 -9.82 2.83
C GLY A 86 4.48 -8.38 2.40
N ASP A 87 4.52 -7.44 3.33
CA ASP A 87 4.27 -6.03 3.04
C ASP A 87 5.37 -5.42 2.17
N ALA A 88 6.63 -5.82 2.33
CA ALA A 88 7.71 -5.35 1.46
C ALA A 88 7.50 -5.80 0.00
N VAL A 89 7.08 -7.05 -0.20
CA VAL A 89 6.75 -7.59 -1.53
C VAL A 89 5.54 -6.86 -2.13
N ARG A 90 4.50 -6.64 -1.33
CA ARG A 90 3.31 -5.88 -1.75
C ARG A 90 3.67 -4.46 -2.15
N TYR A 91 4.47 -3.78 -1.34
CA TYR A 91 4.92 -2.41 -1.61
C TYR A 91 5.62 -2.34 -2.97
N PHE A 92 6.62 -3.19 -3.20
CA PHE A 92 7.34 -3.19 -4.46
C PHE A 92 6.43 -3.41 -5.66
N LEU A 93 5.59 -4.46 -5.61
CA LEU A 93 4.67 -4.78 -6.71
C LEU A 93 3.71 -3.63 -7.00
N LEU A 94 3.18 -2.97 -5.98
CA LEU A 94 2.23 -1.87 -6.15
C LEU A 94 2.90 -0.55 -6.53
N ARG A 95 4.16 -0.35 -6.14
CA ARG A 95 4.91 0.89 -6.36
C ARG A 95 5.62 0.92 -7.72
N GLU A 96 6.20 -0.20 -8.14
CA GLU A 96 7.07 -0.27 -9.31
C GLU A 96 6.39 -0.90 -10.54
N ILE A 97 5.42 -1.78 -10.34
CA ILE A 97 4.74 -2.46 -11.46
C ILE A 97 3.49 -1.65 -11.84
N PRO A 98 3.40 -1.14 -13.08
CA PRO A 98 2.21 -0.43 -13.53
C PRO A 98 0.97 -1.32 -13.46
N ALA A 99 -0.16 -0.77 -13.03
CA ALA A 99 -1.39 -1.54 -12.84
C ALA A 99 -1.93 -2.16 -14.16
N LEU A 100 -1.82 -1.44 -15.27
CA LEU A 100 -2.35 -1.84 -16.59
C LEU A 100 -1.26 -2.28 -17.59
N GLY A 101 0.00 -1.99 -17.29
CA GLY A 101 1.14 -2.24 -18.16
C GLY A 101 1.93 -3.47 -17.72
N ASP A 102 2.88 -3.87 -18.57
CA ASP A 102 3.91 -4.80 -18.12
C ASP A 102 4.86 -4.08 -17.18
N GLY A 103 5.37 -4.79 -16.17
CA GLY A 103 6.41 -4.27 -15.30
C GLY A 103 7.49 -5.32 -15.08
N ASP A 104 8.62 -4.83 -14.61
CA ASP A 104 9.84 -5.60 -14.54
C ASP A 104 10.37 -5.66 -13.12
N PHE A 105 10.54 -6.89 -12.63
CA PHE A 105 11.15 -7.17 -11.35
C PHE A 105 12.66 -7.35 -11.52
N THR A 106 13.43 -6.68 -10.67
CA THR A 106 14.85 -6.99 -10.46
C THR A 106 15.13 -6.93 -8.96
N PHE A 107 16.04 -7.77 -8.47
CA PHE A 107 16.46 -7.71 -7.06
C PHE A 107 17.05 -6.35 -6.70
N GLU A 108 17.78 -5.72 -7.62
CA GLU A 108 18.36 -4.39 -7.41
C GLU A 108 17.28 -3.33 -7.15
N LYS A 109 16.25 -3.24 -8.03
CA LYS A 109 15.13 -2.31 -7.82
C LYS A 109 14.39 -2.63 -6.52
N PHE A 110 14.19 -3.92 -6.24
CA PHE A 110 13.50 -4.37 -5.03
C PHE A 110 14.22 -3.93 -3.76
N GLU A 111 15.50 -4.26 -3.63
CA GLU A 111 16.30 -3.92 -2.44
C GLU A 111 16.53 -2.42 -2.34
N LYS A 112 16.64 -1.70 -3.46
CA LYS A 112 16.69 -0.24 -3.46
C LYS A 112 15.43 0.35 -2.82
N ARG A 113 14.24 -0.05 -3.27
CA ARG A 113 12.96 0.42 -2.70
C ARG A 113 12.78 0.00 -1.25
N TYR A 114 13.18 -1.22 -0.92
CA TYR A 114 13.17 -1.68 0.47
C TYR A 114 14.00 -0.75 1.37
N ASN A 115 15.23 -0.46 0.97
CA ASN A 115 16.15 0.34 1.77
C ASN A 115 15.79 1.83 1.78
N SER A 116 15.43 2.42 0.64
CA SER A 116 15.14 3.84 0.55
C SER A 116 13.76 4.20 1.09
N ASP A 117 12.74 3.46 0.69
CA ASP A 117 11.36 3.90 0.88
C ASP A 117 10.77 3.29 2.16
N LEU A 118 11.04 2.01 2.42
CA LEU A 118 10.49 1.30 3.59
C LEU A 118 11.36 1.49 4.85
N ALA A 119 12.57 0.92 4.87
CA ALA A 119 13.43 0.94 6.03
C ALA A 119 13.99 2.35 6.30
N GLY A 120 14.51 3.01 5.27
CA GLY A 120 15.07 4.37 5.33
C GLY A 120 14.04 5.49 5.30
N GLY A 121 12.83 5.22 4.78
CA GLY A 121 11.72 6.18 4.75
C GLY A 121 10.82 6.01 5.96
N ILE A 122 9.63 5.43 5.75
CA ILE A 122 8.58 5.38 6.79
C ILE A 122 9.03 4.69 8.09
N GLY A 123 9.83 3.63 7.99
CA GLY A 123 10.38 2.92 9.16
C GLY A 123 11.33 3.80 9.99
N ASN A 124 12.22 4.53 9.33
CA ASN A 124 13.14 5.45 9.99
C ASN A 124 12.39 6.67 10.57
N LEU A 125 11.46 7.27 9.82
CA LEU A 125 10.67 8.41 10.29
C LEU A 125 9.92 8.05 11.59
N LEU A 126 9.19 6.93 11.61
CA LEU A 126 8.45 6.50 12.80
C LEU A 126 9.38 6.25 13.98
N SER A 127 10.38 5.38 13.79
CA SER A 127 11.27 4.96 14.88
C SER A 127 12.06 6.15 15.46
N ARG A 128 12.58 7.04 14.62
CA ARG A 128 13.28 8.26 15.05
C ARG A 128 12.36 9.21 15.80
N THR A 129 11.14 9.41 15.32
CA THR A 129 10.13 10.26 15.99
C THR A 129 9.82 9.74 17.39
N LEU A 130 9.48 8.45 17.51
CA LEU A 130 9.16 7.84 18.81
C LEU A 130 10.36 7.84 19.77
N ALA A 131 11.56 7.56 19.27
CA ALA A 131 12.77 7.62 20.08
C ALA A 131 13.03 9.03 20.65
N MET A 132 12.81 10.09 19.86
CA MET A 132 12.96 11.47 20.34
C MET A 132 11.88 11.84 21.37
N ILE A 133 10.61 11.44 21.13
CA ILE A 133 9.51 11.63 22.08
C ILE A 133 9.85 10.99 23.42
N ASN A 134 10.31 9.74 23.41
CA ASN A 134 10.71 9.02 24.64
C ASN A 134 11.89 9.69 25.34
N LYS A 135 12.94 10.03 24.58
CA LYS A 135 14.16 10.64 25.14
C LYS A 135 13.87 11.97 25.82
N LYS A 136 12.97 12.78 25.26
CA LYS A 136 12.61 14.10 25.77
C LYS A 136 11.38 14.08 26.68
N ASN A 137 10.74 12.92 26.85
CA ASN A 137 9.48 12.75 27.59
C ASN A 137 8.40 13.77 27.14
N VAL A 138 8.20 13.86 25.83
CA VAL A 138 7.32 14.85 25.20
C VAL A 138 5.88 14.37 25.25
N ILE A 139 4.98 15.25 25.68
CA ILE A 139 3.53 15.07 25.50
C ILE A 139 3.18 15.68 24.13
N PHE A 140 2.30 15.04 23.37
CA PHE A 140 1.89 15.50 22.04
C PHE A 140 0.37 15.63 21.96
N ASN A 141 -0.21 16.50 22.79
CA ASN A 141 -1.67 16.66 22.91
C ASN A 141 -2.24 17.85 22.12
N ARG A 142 -1.40 18.56 21.36
CA ARG A 142 -1.83 19.76 20.64
C ARG A 142 -2.55 19.39 19.37
N ASN A 143 -3.46 20.27 18.96
CA ASN A 143 -4.06 20.17 17.63
C ASN A 143 -2.98 20.39 16.57
N PRO A 144 -3.00 19.63 15.46
CA PRO A 144 -2.06 19.83 14.37
C PRO A 144 -2.24 21.22 13.76
N GLU A 145 -1.13 21.82 13.31
CA GLU A 145 -1.14 23.05 12.53
C GLU A 145 -1.89 22.85 11.20
N ALA A 146 -2.51 23.92 10.69
CA ALA A 146 -3.34 23.87 9.49
C ALA A 146 -2.63 23.23 8.28
N ILE A 147 -1.33 23.52 8.12
CA ILE A 147 -0.53 22.95 7.03
C ILE A 147 -0.46 21.41 7.06
N PHE A 148 -0.43 20.81 8.26
CA PHE A 148 -0.46 19.36 8.42
C PHE A 148 -1.84 18.79 8.08
N VAL A 149 -2.91 19.45 8.53
CA VAL A 149 -4.29 19.05 8.21
C VAL A 149 -4.52 19.10 6.70
N ASP A 150 -4.13 20.20 6.06
CA ASP A 150 -4.33 20.41 4.62
C ASP A 150 -3.52 19.43 3.79
N LYS A 151 -2.25 19.17 4.15
CA LYS A 151 -1.41 18.20 3.43
C LYS A 151 -1.95 16.78 3.52
N ASN A 152 -2.41 16.35 4.70
CA ASN A 152 -3.04 15.03 4.87
C ASN A 152 -4.33 14.92 4.05
N ARG A 153 -5.17 15.96 4.04
CA ARG A 153 -6.40 16.01 3.26
C ARG A 153 -6.13 15.98 1.75
N GLU A 154 -5.09 16.68 1.28
CA GLU A 154 -4.67 16.66 -0.12
C GLU A 154 -4.35 15.23 -0.57
N VAL A 155 -3.53 14.52 0.22
CA VAL A 155 -3.16 13.13 -0.08
C VAL A 155 -4.36 12.20 -0.02
N ASP A 156 -5.21 12.29 1.02
CA ASP A 156 -6.45 11.50 1.12
C ASP A 156 -7.36 11.68 -0.10
N LYS A 157 -7.51 12.93 -0.56
CA LYS A 157 -8.28 13.23 -1.77
C LYS A 157 -7.66 12.55 -3.00
N LYS A 158 -6.35 12.69 -3.20
CA LYS A 158 -5.65 12.05 -4.33
C LYS A 158 -5.78 10.53 -4.31
N ILE A 159 -5.70 9.89 -3.14
CA ILE A 159 -5.92 8.44 -2.98
C ILE A 159 -7.33 8.06 -3.46
N LYS A 160 -8.35 8.84 -3.10
CA LYS A 160 -9.74 8.59 -3.51
C LYS A 160 -9.97 8.82 -5.00
N ASP A 161 -9.28 9.79 -5.59
CA ASP A 161 -9.39 10.12 -7.02
C ASP A 161 -8.63 9.09 -7.90
N ASN A 162 -7.57 8.47 -7.38
CA ASN A 162 -6.70 7.54 -8.11
C ASN A 162 -7.18 6.08 -8.07
N PHE A 163 -8.35 5.81 -8.67
CA PHE A 163 -8.83 4.44 -8.81
C PHE A 163 -7.84 3.60 -9.63
N ILE A 164 -7.22 2.60 -8.98
CA ILE A 164 -6.31 1.59 -9.55
C ILE A 164 -4.87 2.06 -9.86
N GLN A 165 -4.56 3.35 -9.81
CA GLN A 165 -3.19 3.84 -10.00
C GLN A 165 -2.36 3.70 -8.71
N PHE A 166 -2.06 2.45 -8.33
CA PHE A 166 -1.43 2.13 -7.05
C PHE A 166 -0.03 2.75 -6.89
N ASN A 167 0.74 2.81 -7.98
CA ASN A 167 2.06 3.42 -8.01
C ASN A 167 1.99 4.90 -7.62
N ASP A 168 1.07 5.66 -8.21
CA ASP A 168 0.92 7.09 -7.96
C ASP A 168 0.34 7.35 -6.57
N THR A 169 -0.66 6.56 -6.18
CA THR A 169 -1.23 6.58 -4.82
C THR A 169 -0.17 6.36 -3.74
N LEU A 170 0.72 5.37 -3.89
CA LEU A 170 1.83 5.16 -2.97
C LEU A 170 2.88 6.29 -3.06
N SER A 171 3.03 6.94 -4.22
CA SER A 171 3.89 8.12 -4.37
C SER A 171 3.44 9.24 -3.45
N GLU A 172 2.14 9.55 -3.50
CA GLU A 172 1.53 10.65 -2.75
C GLU A 172 1.65 10.43 -1.24
N ILE A 173 1.48 9.18 -0.78
CA ILE A 173 1.72 8.83 0.62
C ILE A 173 3.20 9.08 0.98
N TRP A 174 4.15 8.71 0.12
CA TRP A 174 5.58 8.94 0.36
C TRP A 174 6.00 10.41 0.28
N GLU A 175 5.29 11.24 -0.46
CA GLU A 175 5.48 12.70 -0.41
C GLU A 175 5.12 13.25 0.97
N LEU A 176 4.07 12.73 1.61
CA LEU A 176 3.71 13.11 2.99
C LEU A 176 4.75 12.61 4.01
N VAL A 177 5.30 11.40 3.82
CA VAL A 177 6.46 10.91 4.62
C VAL A 177 7.63 11.89 4.49
N SER A 178 7.98 12.25 3.25
CA SER A 178 9.09 13.16 2.95
C SER A 178 8.85 14.57 3.53
N PHE A 179 7.60 15.05 3.53
CA PHE A 179 7.21 16.30 4.16
C PHE A 179 7.46 16.28 5.67
N CYS A 180 7.08 15.19 6.35
CA CYS A 180 7.32 15.04 7.78
C CYS A 180 8.82 14.98 8.12
N ASP A 181 9.61 14.24 7.32
CA ASP A 181 11.05 14.17 7.52
C ASP A 181 11.73 15.53 7.33
N LYS A 182 11.36 16.28 6.29
CA LYS A 182 11.86 17.66 6.07
C LYS A 182 11.51 18.58 7.23
N TYR A 183 10.27 18.50 7.73
CA TYR A 183 9.84 19.31 8.88
C TYR A 183 10.68 19.02 10.12
N ILE A 184 11.03 17.75 10.38
CA ILE A 184 11.94 17.38 11.48
C ILE A 184 13.32 18.01 11.26
N GLU A 185 13.89 17.94 10.06
CA GLU A 185 15.21 18.53 9.77
C GLU A 185 15.23 20.06 9.88
N GLU A 186 14.15 20.72 9.49
CA GLU A 186 14.00 22.18 9.58
C GLU A 186 13.83 22.64 11.02
N LYS A 187 12.95 21.98 11.79
CA LYS A 187 12.67 22.34 13.18
C LYS A 187 13.75 21.88 14.16
N LYS A 188 14.54 20.87 13.79
CA LYS A 188 15.60 20.28 14.62
C LYS A 188 15.09 20.01 16.05
N PRO A 189 14.02 19.21 16.24
CA PRO A 189 13.38 19.03 17.53
C PRO A 189 14.30 18.45 18.60
N TRP A 190 15.45 17.86 18.24
CA TRP A 190 16.49 17.47 19.19
C TRP A 190 17.17 18.66 19.88
N ALA A 191 17.26 19.82 19.23
CA ALA A 191 17.88 21.03 19.76
C ALA A 191 16.91 21.98 20.49
N ILE A 192 15.60 21.81 20.30
CA ILE A 192 14.57 22.64 20.97
C ILE A 192 14.54 22.33 22.47
N GLU A 193 14.73 23.35 23.31
CA GLU A 193 14.61 23.24 24.78
C GLU A 193 13.20 23.64 25.28
N ASP A 194 12.50 24.49 24.54
CA ASP A 194 11.13 24.90 24.85
C ASP A 194 10.17 23.70 24.72
N LYS A 195 9.46 23.38 25.80
CA LYS A 195 8.57 22.21 25.84
C LYS A 195 7.33 22.38 24.99
N ASP A 196 6.77 23.58 24.94
CA ASP A 196 5.55 23.85 24.19
C ASP A 196 5.83 23.80 22.68
N GLU A 197 6.95 24.37 22.23
CA GLU A 197 7.39 24.27 20.84
C GLU A 197 7.65 22.81 20.43
N ASN A 198 8.30 22.04 21.31
CA ASN A 198 8.59 20.63 21.06
C ASN A 198 7.30 19.79 20.95
N GLU A 199 6.35 20.03 21.86
CA GLU A 199 5.04 19.38 21.85
C GLU A 199 4.26 19.69 20.56
N ILE A 200 4.28 20.93 20.06
CA ILE A 200 3.65 21.29 18.77
C ILE A 200 4.27 20.49 17.62
N VAL A 201 5.60 20.47 17.53
CA VAL A 201 6.33 19.75 16.48
C VAL A 201 5.96 18.27 16.46
N PHE A 202 5.97 17.61 17.62
CA PHE A 202 5.65 16.18 17.69
C PHE A 202 4.16 15.89 17.49
N SER A 203 3.25 16.77 17.92
CA SER A 203 1.81 16.63 17.67
C SER A 203 1.49 16.62 16.17
N ASN A 204 2.14 17.49 15.41
CA ASN A 204 2.05 17.55 13.95
C ASN A 204 2.51 16.26 13.25
N ILE A 205 3.70 15.77 13.63
CA ILE A 205 4.29 14.57 13.02
C ILE A 205 3.46 13.34 13.35
N ILE A 206 3.05 13.18 14.62
CA ILE A 206 2.21 12.05 15.06
C ILE A 206 0.84 12.09 14.38
N TYR A 207 0.26 13.27 14.18
CA TYR A 207 -0.98 13.40 13.40
C TYR A 207 -0.82 12.82 11.99
N SER A 208 0.27 13.15 11.27
CA SER A 208 0.50 12.60 9.94
C SER A 208 0.82 11.12 9.96
N LEU A 209 1.64 10.64 10.89
CA LEU A 209 1.98 9.21 11.00
C LEU A 209 0.75 8.34 11.24
N LYS A 210 -0.22 8.81 12.04
CA LYS A 210 -1.50 8.13 12.23
C LYS A 210 -2.35 8.11 10.95
N ASN A 211 -2.37 9.19 10.17
CA ASN A 211 -3.08 9.21 8.90
C ASN A 211 -2.40 8.33 7.86
N ILE A 212 -1.07 8.36 7.77
CA ILE A 212 -0.28 7.49 6.90
C ILE A 212 -0.58 6.01 7.22
N SER A 213 -0.65 5.63 8.50
CA SER A 213 -0.98 4.23 8.85
C SER A 213 -2.36 3.82 8.31
N GLN A 214 -3.38 4.69 8.43
CA GLN A 214 -4.71 4.42 7.85
C GLN A 214 -4.66 4.32 6.31
N MET A 215 -3.95 5.26 5.66
CA MET A 215 -3.79 5.28 4.20
C MET A 215 -3.05 4.04 3.68
N LEU A 216 -2.12 3.50 4.46
CA LEU A 216 -1.35 2.31 4.09
C LEU A 216 -2.10 1.00 4.30
N LYS A 217 -3.15 0.96 5.12
CA LYS A 217 -3.90 -0.28 5.44
C LYS A 217 -4.30 -1.16 4.24
N PRO A 218 -4.82 -0.64 3.10
CA PRO A 218 -5.12 -1.47 1.94
C PRO A 218 -3.86 -2.00 1.21
N PHE A 219 -2.70 -1.38 1.41
CA PHE A 219 -1.46 -1.70 0.71
C PHE A 219 -0.51 -2.55 1.58
N LEU A 220 -0.26 -2.13 2.82
CA LEU A 220 0.69 -2.68 3.79
C LEU A 220 0.00 -2.92 5.14
N PRO A 221 -0.91 -3.92 5.23
CA PRO A 221 -1.81 -4.06 6.37
C PRO A 221 -1.07 -4.32 7.69
N HIS A 222 -0.04 -5.16 7.70
CA HIS A 222 0.70 -5.46 8.93
C HIS A 222 1.58 -4.29 9.36
N THR A 223 2.13 -3.55 8.41
CA THR A 223 2.92 -2.34 8.66
C THR A 223 2.03 -1.26 9.26
N ALA A 224 0.85 -1.03 8.69
CA ALA A 224 -0.13 -0.08 9.21
C ALA A 224 -0.52 -0.41 10.67
N GLU A 225 -0.83 -1.68 10.96
CA GLU A 225 -1.17 -2.13 12.31
C GLU A 225 -0.01 -1.91 13.30
N LYS A 226 1.21 -2.32 12.92
CA LYS A 226 2.41 -2.09 13.73
C LYS A 226 2.66 -0.60 13.99
N MET A 227 2.47 0.25 12.99
CA MET A 227 2.60 1.71 13.17
C MET A 227 1.63 2.23 14.23
N GLU A 228 0.35 1.83 14.14
CA GLU A 228 -0.68 2.24 15.10
C GLU A 228 -0.34 1.78 16.52
N GLU A 229 0.12 0.53 16.67
CA GLU A 229 0.53 -0.02 17.95
C GLU A 229 1.74 0.71 18.53
N GLN A 230 2.79 0.94 17.73
CA GLN A 230 3.98 1.64 18.18
C GLN A 230 3.70 3.10 18.56
N ILE A 231 2.83 3.80 17.83
CA ILE A 231 2.40 5.17 18.17
C ILE A 231 1.62 5.18 19.49
N LYS A 232 0.77 4.17 19.72
CA LYS A 232 -0.02 4.06 20.97
C LYS A 232 0.86 3.73 22.17
N THR A 233 1.82 2.83 22.00
CA THR A 233 2.67 2.32 23.09
C THR A 233 3.95 3.13 23.27
N LEU A 234 4.27 4.00 22.31
CA LEU A 234 5.55 4.71 22.20
C LEU A 234 6.76 3.79 22.22
N ARG A 235 6.63 2.57 21.68
CA ARG A 235 7.74 1.61 21.60
C ARG A 235 8.31 1.61 20.19
N PRO A 236 9.48 2.22 19.95
CA PRO A 236 10.10 2.17 18.64
C PRO A 236 10.63 0.76 18.38
N GLU A 237 10.09 0.10 17.36
CA GLU A 237 10.60 -1.17 16.86
C GLU A 237 10.79 -1.07 15.34
N PRO A 238 11.82 -1.73 14.77
CA PRO A 238 12.01 -1.72 13.32
C PRO A 238 10.78 -2.27 12.58
N LEU A 239 10.13 -1.43 11.75
CA LEU A 239 9.07 -1.90 10.85
C LEU A 239 9.63 -2.83 9.77
N PHE A 240 10.82 -2.49 9.27
CA PHE A 240 11.55 -3.20 8.23
C PHE A 240 13.01 -3.33 8.70
N PRO A 241 13.47 -4.54 9.05
CA PRO A 241 14.87 -4.77 9.41
C PRO A 241 15.80 -4.39 8.26
N ARG A 242 16.96 -3.77 8.55
CA ARG A 242 17.95 -3.50 7.49
C ARG A 242 18.50 -4.82 6.95
N ILE A 243 18.59 -4.90 5.63
CA ILE A 243 19.17 -6.01 4.87
C ILE A 243 20.65 -5.77 4.58
#